data_AF-A0A542XDY7-F1
#
_entry.id   AF-A0A542XDY7-F1
#
_cell.length_a   1.000
_cell.length_b   1.000
_cell.length_c   1.000
_cell.angle_alpha   90.00
_cell.angle_beta   90.00
_cell.angle_gamma   90.00
#
_symmetry.space_group_name_H-M   'P 1'
#
loop_
_entity.id
_entity.type
_entity.pdbx_description
1 polymer ?
#
loop_
_entity_poly.entity_id
_entity_poly.type
_entity_poly.pdbx_seq_one_letter_code
_entity_poly.pdbx_strand_id
1 'polypeptide(L)'
;MSDAADQPRPTLRTALAQGRGGGFRTAAPAADVLRLAADAGWRTARLDTSGIEDKAALMDRVARDLDLPAWFGRNWDALADALRDLDATPGTLLAWTGSEDLEESLRETLREVLLERAEEPAPSPAVLVVRASG
;
A
#
# COMPACT_ATOMS: atom_id res chain seq x y z
N MET A 1 -6.16 -31.35 -17.74
CA MET A 1 -6.42 -29.91 -17.54
C MET A 1 -5.59 -29.49 -16.35
N SER A 2 -4.54 -28.74 -16.61
CA SER A 2 -3.37 -28.60 -15.73
C SER A 2 -3.65 -27.85 -14.44
N ASP A 3 -3.18 -28.48 -13.37
CA ASP A 3 -2.61 -27.95 -12.13
C ASP A 3 -2.15 -26.48 -12.27
N ALA A 4 -3.00 -25.53 -11.83
CA ALA A 4 -2.57 -24.15 -11.59
C ALA A 4 -1.79 -24.16 -10.27
N ALA A 5 -0.54 -24.62 -10.36
CA ALA A 5 0.38 -24.72 -9.25
C ALA A 5 0.36 -23.44 -8.43
N ASP A 6 0.31 -23.63 -7.11
CA ASP A 6 0.64 -22.71 -6.04
C ASP A 6 2.01 -22.06 -6.33
N GLN A 7 2.05 -21.05 -7.20
CA GLN A 7 3.27 -20.31 -7.48
C GLN A 7 3.64 -19.60 -6.19
N PRO A 8 4.84 -19.84 -5.62
CA PRO A 8 5.24 -19.21 -4.38
C PRO A 8 5.18 -17.70 -4.58
N ARG A 9 4.40 -17.02 -3.72
CA ARG A 9 4.35 -15.55 -3.73
C ARG A 9 5.78 -15.02 -3.66
N PRO A 10 6.16 -14.08 -4.55
CA PRO A 10 7.51 -13.54 -4.55
C PRO A 10 7.82 -12.93 -3.18
N THR A 11 9.10 -12.87 -2.81
CA THR A 11 9.50 -12.09 -1.64
C THR A 11 9.42 -10.60 -1.95
N LEU A 12 9.30 -9.77 -0.90
CA LEU A 12 9.35 -8.30 -1.02
C LEU A 12 10.54 -7.84 -1.88
N ARG A 13 11.73 -8.37 -1.60
CA ARG A 13 12.96 -8.02 -2.32
C ARG A 13 12.89 -8.40 -3.80
N THR A 14 12.30 -9.55 -4.12
CA THR A 14 12.12 -10.00 -5.50
C THR A 14 11.13 -9.11 -6.26
N ALA A 15 10.02 -8.72 -5.62
CA ALA A 15 9.03 -7.83 -6.22
C ALA A 15 9.62 -6.44 -6.53
N LEU A 16 10.39 -5.88 -5.58
CA LEU A 16 11.10 -4.62 -5.77
C LEU A 16 12.06 -4.66 -6.95
N ALA A 17 12.85 -5.73 -7.07
CA ALA A 17 13.81 -5.91 -8.15
C ALA A 17 13.15 -6.13 -9.53
N GLN A 18 11.92 -6.65 -9.55
CA GLN A 18 11.18 -6.93 -10.79
C GLN A 18 10.20 -5.81 -11.19
N GLY A 19 10.08 -4.74 -10.39
CA GLY A 19 9.07 -3.69 -10.64
C GLY A 19 7.64 -4.21 -10.55
N ARG A 20 7.37 -5.20 -9.69
CA ARG A 20 6.05 -5.85 -9.58
C ARG A 20 5.30 -5.37 -8.35
N GLY A 21 4.02 -5.05 -8.53
CA GLY A 21 3.09 -4.68 -7.45
C GLY A 21 2.59 -5.89 -6.70
N GLY A 22 2.00 -5.64 -5.53
CA GLY A 22 1.30 -6.66 -4.75
C GLY A 22 1.24 -6.38 -3.25
N GLY A 23 0.47 -7.23 -2.55
CA GLY A 23 0.34 -7.21 -1.09
C GLY A 23 1.35 -8.10 -0.37
N PHE A 24 2.01 -7.54 0.65
CA PHE A 24 3.02 -8.22 1.46
C PHE A 24 2.77 -8.02 2.96
N ARG A 25 3.19 -8.99 3.76
CA ARG A 25 3.21 -8.88 5.23
C ARG A 25 4.63 -9.11 5.71
N THR A 26 5.06 -8.34 6.70
CA THR A 26 6.38 -8.49 7.31
C THR A 26 6.32 -8.18 8.79
N ALA A 27 7.21 -8.82 9.56
CA ALA A 27 7.46 -8.44 10.95
C ALA A 27 8.60 -7.41 11.07
N ALA A 28 9.26 -7.06 9.96
CA ALA A 28 10.30 -6.04 9.96
C ALA A 28 9.70 -4.65 10.24
N PRO A 29 10.42 -3.77 10.96
CA PRO A 29 10.00 -2.39 11.16
C PRO A 29 9.73 -1.68 9.83
N ALA A 30 8.69 -0.85 9.78
CA ALA A 30 8.34 -0.09 8.58
C ALA A 30 9.52 0.74 8.03
N ALA A 31 10.37 1.28 8.92
CA ALA A 31 11.56 2.03 8.52
C ALA A 31 12.55 1.20 7.68
N ASP A 32 12.74 -0.08 8.02
CA ASP A 32 13.65 -0.96 7.26
C ASP A 32 13.08 -1.33 5.90
N VAL A 33 11.76 -1.54 5.84
CA VAL A 33 11.03 -1.79 4.59
C VAL A 33 11.12 -0.58 3.64
N LEU A 34 10.87 0.62 4.16
CA LEU A 34 10.95 1.86 3.39
C LEU A 34 12.38 2.09 2.91
N ARG A 35 13.39 1.88 3.77
CA ARG A 35 14.80 1.98 3.37
C ARG A 35 15.16 0.98 2.27
N LEU A 36 14.72 -0.27 2.37
CA LEU A 36 14.94 -1.28 1.33
C LEU A 36 14.37 -0.86 -0.03
N ALA A 37 13.17 -0.26 -0.05
CA ALA A 37 12.55 0.23 -1.28
C ALA A 37 13.25 1.48 -1.83
N ALA A 38 13.61 2.42 -0.96
CA ALA A 38 14.37 3.61 -1.34
C ALA A 38 15.73 3.24 -1.96
N ASP A 39 16.45 2.28 -1.35
CA ASP A 39 17.71 1.74 -1.88
C ASP A 39 17.52 1.07 -3.26
N ALA A 40 16.32 0.58 -3.56
CA ALA A 40 15.93 0.02 -4.87
C ALA A 40 15.38 1.08 -5.85
N GLY A 41 15.36 2.36 -5.47
CA GLY A 41 14.89 3.48 -6.30
C GLY A 41 13.37 3.67 -6.33
N TRP A 42 12.61 3.00 -5.47
CA TRP A 42 11.16 3.17 -5.39
C TRP A 42 10.78 4.43 -4.61
N ARG A 43 9.65 5.05 -4.96
CA ARG A 43 9.01 6.06 -4.10
C ARG A 43 8.51 5.36 -2.84
N THR A 44 8.63 6.00 -1.69
CA THR A 44 8.18 5.43 -0.40
C THR A 44 7.14 6.33 0.25
N ALA A 45 6.06 5.73 0.76
CA ALA A 45 5.06 6.39 1.57
C ALA A 45 4.79 5.55 2.83
N ARG A 46 4.45 6.21 3.94
CA ARG A 46 4.02 5.56 5.18
C ARG A 46 2.62 6.04 5.51
N LEU A 47 1.70 5.11 5.72
CA LEU A 47 0.36 5.38 6.26
C LEU A 47 0.30 4.82 7.69
N ASP A 48 0.14 5.70 8.67
CA ASP A 48 0.03 5.30 10.07
C ASP A 48 -1.39 5.48 10.58
N THR A 49 -2.14 4.39 10.76
CA THR A 49 -3.54 4.42 11.19
C THR A 49 -3.75 4.26 12.69
N SER A 50 -2.68 4.32 13.51
CA SER A 50 -2.84 4.24 14.97
C SER A 50 -3.68 5.39 15.51
N GLY A 51 -4.62 5.05 16.40
CA GLY A 51 -5.53 5.99 17.04
C GLY A 51 -6.61 6.58 16.13
N ILE A 52 -6.87 5.98 14.97
CA ILE A 52 -7.99 6.37 14.10
C ILE A 52 -9.27 5.68 14.55
N GLU A 53 -10.28 6.48 14.88
CA GLU A 53 -11.54 5.99 15.46
C GLU A 53 -12.68 5.90 14.44
N ASP A 54 -12.61 6.64 13.33
CA ASP A 54 -13.68 6.67 12.33
C ASP A 54 -13.17 6.88 10.88
N LYS A 55 -14.11 6.74 9.93
CA LYS A 55 -13.83 6.88 8.50
C LYS A 55 -13.36 8.28 8.12
N ALA A 56 -13.89 9.34 8.75
CA ALA A 56 -13.52 10.70 8.39
C ALA A 56 -12.07 10.98 8.79
N ALA A 57 -11.70 10.61 10.01
CA ALA A 57 -10.33 10.66 10.51
C ALA A 57 -9.38 9.80 9.66
N LEU A 58 -9.83 8.62 9.21
CA LEU A 58 -9.05 7.77 8.31
C LEU A 58 -8.77 8.48 6.98
N MET A 59 -9.79 9.05 6.35
CA MET A 59 -9.66 9.72 5.06
C MET A 59 -8.74 10.96 5.16
N ASP A 60 -8.86 11.73 6.24
CA ASP A 60 -7.94 12.85 6.51
C ASP A 60 -6.51 12.39 6.73
N ARG A 61 -6.33 11.24 7.40
CA ARG A 61 -5.00 10.65 7.62
C ARG A 61 -4.38 10.21 6.31
N VAL A 62 -5.13 9.49 5.48
CA VAL A 62 -4.68 9.02 4.16
C VAL A 62 -4.32 10.20 3.25
N ALA A 63 -5.14 11.24 3.21
CA ALA A 63 -4.85 12.44 2.43
C ALA A 63 -3.50 13.08 2.80
N ARG A 64 -3.24 13.18 4.11
CA ARG A 64 -2.03 13.80 4.65
C ARG A 64 -0.79 12.94 4.45
N ASP A 65 -0.86 11.67 4.82
CA ASP A 65 0.28 10.76 4.85
C ASP A 65 0.75 10.38 3.43
N LEU A 66 -0.16 10.36 2.46
CA LEU A 66 0.15 10.06 1.06
C LEU A 66 0.35 11.30 0.19
N ASP A 67 0.21 12.51 0.76
CA ASP A 67 0.27 13.79 0.03
C ASP A 67 -0.71 13.82 -1.16
N LEU A 68 -1.96 13.42 -0.91
CA LEU A 68 -2.97 13.29 -1.96
C LEU A 68 -3.41 14.66 -2.51
N PRO A 69 -3.82 14.73 -3.79
CA PRO A 69 -4.25 15.97 -4.40
C PRO A 69 -5.40 16.68 -3.68
N ALA A 70 -5.49 18.00 -3.84
CA ALA A 70 -6.55 18.81 -3.24
C ALA A 70 -7.98 18.41 -3.67
N TRP A 71 -8.13 17.73 -4.82
CA TRP A 71 -9.41 17.22 -5.29
C TRP A 71 -9.91 15.99 -4.52
N PHE A 72 -9.06 15.36 -3.69
CA PHE A 72 -9.38 14.12 -2.98
C PHE A 72 -10.66 14.25 -2.13
N GLY A 73 -11.71 13.55 -2.58
CA GLY A 73 -13.08 13.65 -2.06
C GLY A 73 -13.35 12.93 -0.74
N ARG A 74 -12.32 12.44 -0.04
CA ARG A 74 -12.41 11.80 1.29
C ARG A 74 -13.44 10.65 1.35
N ASN A 75 -13.45 9.83 0.33
CA ASN A 75 -14.28 8.63 0.25
C ASN A 75 -13.48 7.50 -0.42
N TRP A 76 -14.01 6.27 -0.42
CA TRP A 76 -13.30 5.09 -0.90
C TRP A 76 -13.04 5.13 -2.41
N ASP A 77 -13.98 5.62 -3.20
CA ASP A 77 -13.82 5.74 -4.65
C ASP A 77 -12.75 6.78 -5.00
N ALA A 78 -12.81 7.94 -4.35
CA ALA A 78 -11.79 8.98 -4.49
C ALA A 78 -10.41 8.49 -4.02
N LEU A 79 -10.34 7.54 -3.08
CA LEU A 79 -9.09 6.93 -2.66
C LEU A 79 -8.54 6.03 -3.76
N ALA A 80 -9.37 5.14 -4.31
CA ALA A 80 -8.97 4.30 -5.43
C ALA A 80 -8.43 5.16 -6.60
N ASP A 81 -9.10 6.27 -6.93
CA ASP A 81 -8.65 7.21 -7.95
C ASP A 81 -7.34 7.90 -7.58
N ALA A 82 -7.21 8.42 -6.34
CA ALA A 82 -6.03 9.17 -5.94
C ALA A 82 -4.78 8.29 -5.82
N LEU A 83 -4.94 6.99 -5.54
CA LEU A 83 -3.84 6.04 -5.53
C LEU A 83 -3.25 5.80 -6.94
N ARG A 84 -4.00 6.07 -8.02
CA ARG A 84 -3.48 6.04 -9.40
C ARG A 84 -2.57 7.23 -9.70
N ASP A 85 -2.68 8.32 -8.94
CA ASP A 85 -1.78 9.46 -9.06
C ASP A 85 -0.46 9.26 -8.28
N LEU A 86 -0.34 8.21 -7.46
CA LEU A 86 0.89 7.84 -6.76
C LEU A 86 1.92 7.12 -7.65
N ASP A 87 1.71 7.11 -8.96
CA ASP A 87 2.54 6.46 -9.95
C ASP A 87 3.95 7.08 -10.00
N ALA A 88 4.98 6.30 -9.66
CA ALA A 88 6.39 6.67 -9.79
C ALA A 88 7.21 5.51 -10.34
N THR A 89 8.09 5.69 -11.32
CA THR A 89 8.94 4.60 -11.85
C THR A 89 10.13 4.33 -10.91
N PRO A 90 10.41 3.08 -10.49
CA PRO A 90 9.82 1.79 -10.90
C PRO A 90 8.53 1.40 -10.16
N GLY A 91 8.23 2.01 -9.02
CA GLY A 91 7.00 1.82 -8.26
C GLY A 91 6.93 2.71 -7.02
N THR A 92 5.81 2.63 -6.31
CA THR A 92 5.59 3.21 -4.99
C THR A 92 5.39 2.12 -3.95
N LEU A 93 6.24 2.07 -2.92
CA LEU A 93 6.01 1.25 -1.74
C LEU A 93 5.22 2.05 -0.70
N LEU A 94 4.11 1.46 -0.23
CA LEU A 94 3.32 1.95 0.89
C LEU A 94 3.47 1.03 2.11
N ALA A 95 4.11 1.52 3.17
CA ALA A 95 4.12 0.83 4.46
C ALA A 95 2.91 1.26 5.29
N TRP A 96 2.04 0.31 5.67
CA TRP A 96 0.88 0.54 6.50
C TRP A 96 1.13 0.03 7.93
N THR A 97 1.12 0.94 8.90
CA THR A 97 1.31 0.68 10.33
C THR A 97 0.05 1.02 11.13
N GLY A 98 -0.09 0.50 12.35
CA GLY A 98 -1.24 0.80 13.21
C GLY A 98 -2.56 0.22 12.69
N SER A 99 -2.47 -0.81 11.83
CA SER A 99 -3.63 -1.42 11.18
C SER A 99 -4.51 -2.16 12.18
N GLU A 100 -3.90 -2.70 13.23
CA GLU A 100 -4.44 -3.45 14.35
C GLU A 100 -5.30 -2.61 15.30
N ASP A 101 -5.07 -1.29 15.33
CA ASP A 101 -5.87 -0.33 16.10
C ASP A 101 -7.12 0.13 15.35
N LEU A 102 -7.13 0.00 14.02
CA LEU A 102 -8.24 0.41 13.17
C LEU A 102 -9.41 -0.57 13.32
N GLU A 103 -10.64 -0.07 13.36
CA GLU A 103 -11.87 -0.88 13.34
C GLU A 103 -11.86 -1.87 12.17
N GLU A 104 -12.37 -3.09 12.38
CA GLU A 104 -12.18 -4.19 11.43
C GLU A 104 -12.81 -3.91 10.05
N SER A 105 -14.03 -3.36 9.98
CA SER A 105 -14.65 -2.99 8.71
C SER A 105 -13.84 -1.93 7.96
N LEU A 106 -13.38 -0.88 8.64
CA LEU A 106 -12.49 0.13 8.04
C LEU A 106 -11.18 -0.46 7.53
N ARG A 107 -10.59 -1.36 8.32
CA ARG A 107 -9.36 -2.07 7.97
C ARG A 107 -9.54 -2.98 6.77
N GLU A 108 -10.63 -3.74 6.71
CA GLU A 108 -10.93 -4.63 5.59
C GLU A 108 -11.11 -3.83 4.29
N THR A 109 -11.93 -2.78 4.32
CA THR A 109 -12.15 -1.94 3.14
C THR A 109 -10.89 -1.21 2.69
N LEU A 110 -10.12 -0.60 3.61
CA LEU A 110 -8.86 0.04 3.25
C LEU A 110 -7.88 -0.96 2.64
N ARG A 111 -7.78 -2.16 3.22
CA ARG A 111 -6.92 -3.23 2.68
C ARG A 111 -7.33 -3.59 1.26
N GLU A 112 -8.62 -3.76 1.01
CA GLU A 112 -9.14 -4.11 -0.31
C GLU A 112 -8.76 -3.06 -1.35
N VAL A 113 -9.06 -1.78 -1.09
CA VAL A 113 -8.73 -0.67 -2.00
C VAL A 113 -7.23 -0.59 -2.29
N LEU A 114 -6.38 -0.73 -1.26
CA LEU A 114 -4.93 -0.71 -1.43
C LEU A 114 -4.40 -1.91 -2.22
N LEU A 115 -4.98 -3.10 -2.02
CA LEU A 115 -4.57 -4.32 -2.71
C LEU A 115 -5.03 -4.34 -4.16
N GLU A 116 -6.25 -3.89 -4.44
CA GLU A 116 -6.77 -3.77 -5.80
C GLU A 116 -5.81 -2.92 -6.63
N ARG A 117 -5.43 -1.74 -6.14
CA ARG A 117 -4.42 -0.91 -6.80
C ARG A 117 -3.07 -1.63 -6.94
N ALA A 118 -2.60 -2.34 -5.92
CA ALA A 118 -1.32 -3.05 -5.95
C ALA A 118 -1.28 -4.19 -6.99
N GLU A 119 -2.43 -4.77 -7.31
CA GLU A 119 -2.59 -5.90 -8.23
C GLU A 119 -3.01 -5.48 -9.65
N GLU A 120 -3.41 -4.22 -9.86
CA GLU A 120 -3.72 -3.68 -11.18
C GLU A 120 -2.54 -3.88 -12.17
N PRO A 121 -2.76 -4.54 -13.32
CA PRO A 121 -1.69 -4.86 -14.27
C PRO A 121 -1.11 -3.61 -14.95
N ALA A 122 0.22 -3.54 -15.01
CA ALA A 122 0.98 -2.41 -15.56
C ALA A 122 0.74 -2.21 -17.08
N PRO A 123 0.74 -0.94 -17.53
CA PRO A 123 2.00 -0.24 -17.81
C PRO A 123 2.45 0.76 -16.73
N SER A 124 1.63 0.98 -15.69
CA SER A 124 1.94 1.89 -14.58
C SER A 124 2.84 1.27 -13.50
N PRO A 125 3.50 2.09 -12.68
CA PRO A 125 4.37 1.61 -11.62
C PRO A 125 3.61 0.90 -10.50
N ALA A 126 4.29 -0.10 -9.94
CA ALA A 126 3.76 -1.01 -8.95
C ALA A 126 3.46 -0.33 -7.60
N VAL A 127 2.30 -0.61 -6.99
CA VAL A 127 2.04 -0.29 -5.57
C VAL A 127 2.32 -1.53 -4.72
N LEU A 128 3.05 -1.34 -3.62
CA LEU A 128 3.45 -2.42 -2.74
C LEU A 128 3.00 -2.15 -1.32
N VAL A 129 2.04 -2.92 -0.81
CA VAL A 129 1.45 -2.70 0.53
C VAL A 129 2.13 -3.62 1.51
N VAL A 130 2.80 -3.05 2.52
CA VAL A 130 3.45 -3.81 3.59
C VAL A 130 2.78 -3.52 4.92
N ARG A 131 2.10 -4.51 5.49
CA ARG A 131 1.66 -4.45 6.90
C ARG A 131 2.85 -4.81 7.78
N ALA A 132 3.30 -3.86 8.59
CA ALA A 132 4.34 -4.03 9.59
C ALA A 132 3.72 -3.92 10.99
N SER A 133 4.03 -4.87 11.87
CA SER A 133 3.75 -4.73 13.30
C SER A 133 4.68 -3.67 13.88
N GLY A 134 4.10 -2.69 14.58
CA GLY A 134 4.83 -1.78 15.48
C GLY A 134 5.02 -2.39 16.85
#